data_AF-A0A537M6V2-F1
#
_entry.id   AF-A0A537M6V2-F1
#
_cell.length_a   1.000
_cell.length_b   1.000
_cell.length_c   1.000
_cell.angle_alpha   90.00
_cell.angle_beta   90.00
_cell.angle_gamma   90.00
#
_symmetry.space_group_name_H-M   'P 1'
#
loop_
_entity.id
_entity.type
_entity.pdbx_description
1 polymer ?
#
loop_
_entity_poly.entity_id
_entity_poly.type
_entity_poly.pdbx_seq_one_letter_code
_entity_poly.pdbx_strand_id
1 'polypeptide(L)' 'MSIEPEFFTDKDIARKLNLSPSWVRGQRHKRSKGMPHILDVDARYIGSCPRYVRAEIDAFVAAIAG' A
#
# COMPACT_ATOMS: atom_id res chain seq x y z
N MET A 1 -1.51 -5.93 -25.03
CA MET A 1 -0.88 -6.47 -23.82
C MET A 1 -0.61 -5.29 -22.89
N SER A 2 -1.34 -5.15 -21.80
CA SER A 2 -1.03 -4.10 -20.80
C SER A 2 0.17 -4.58 -19.98
N ILE A 3 1.14 -3.69 -19.78
CA ILE A 3 2.22 -3.93 -18.83
C ILE A 3 1.65 -3.60 -17.46
N GLU A 4 1.50 -4.61 -16.60
CA GLU A 4 1.08 -4.38 -15.23
C GLU A 4 2.24 -3.76 -14.43
N PRO A 5 2.00 -2.74 -13.59
CA PRO A 5 3.07 -2.08 -12.84
C PRO A 5 3.54 -2.93 -11.67
N GLU A 6 4.84 -3.27 -11.59
CA GLU A 6 5.41 -4.10 -10.50
C GLU A 6 5.26 -3.46 -9.11
N PHE A 7 5.06 -2.14 -9.11
CA PHE A 7 4.91 -1.35 -7.90
C PHE A 7 3.64 -0.52 -7.95
N PHE A 8 2.94 -0.48 -6.82
CA PHE A 8 1.80 0.41 -6.59
C PHE A 8 2.23 1.70 -5.88
N THR A 9 1.54 2.77 -6.23
CA THR A 9 1.58 4.04 -5.51
C THR A 9 0.50 4.08 -4.42
N ASP A 10 0.55 5.09 -3.55
CA ASP A 10 -0.53 5.38 -2.59
C ASP A 10 -1.91 5.45 -3.27
N LYS A 11 -1.97 5.99 -4.50
CA LYS A 11 -3.23 6.13 -5.25
C LYS A 11 -3.76 4.78 -5.72
N ASP A 12 -2.88 3.86 -6.10
CA ASP A 12 -3.28 2.54 -6.59
C ASP A 12 -3.78 1.66 -5.44
N ILE A 13 -3.10 1.71 -4.29
CA ILE A 13 -3.56 1.05 -3.07
C ILE A 13 -4.91 1.60 -2.63
N ALA A 14 -5.04 2.93 -2.59
CA ALA A 14 -6.29 3.59 -2.24
C ALA A 14 -7.44 3.13 -3.15
N ARG A 15 -7.20 3.03 -4.46
CA ARG A 15 -8.18 2.53 -5.43
C ARG A 15 -8.57 1.07 -5.16
N LYS A 16 -7.59 0.19 -4.87
CA LYS A 16 -7.84 -1.23 -4.57
C LYS A 16 -8.67 -1.43 -3.31
N LEU A 17 -8.43 -0.61 -2.29
CA LEU A 17 -9.13 -0.71 -1.00
C LEU A 17 -10.44 0.11 -0.95
N ASN A 18 -10.78 0.84 -2.02
CA ASN A 18 -11.86 1.81 -2.04
C ASN A 18 -11.76 2.87 -0.92
N LEU A 19 -10.54 3.36 -0.68
CA LEU A 19 -10.19 4.34 0.34
C LEU A 19 -9.52 5.57 -0.28
N SER A 20 -9.15 6.55 0.55
CA SER A 20 -8.42 7.74 0.11
C SER A 20 -6.90 7.53 0.14
N PRO A 21 -6.12 8.20 -0.72
CA PRO A 21 -4.65 8.20 -0.63
C PRO A 21 -4.14 8.77 0.71
N SER A 22 -4.89 9.68 1.36
CA SER A 22 -4.53 10.19 2.70
C SER A 22 -4.62 9.11 3.78
N TRP A 23 -5.57 8.18 3.66
CA TRP A 23 -5.65 7.03 4.55
C TRP A 23 -4.39 6.16 4.44
N VAL A 24 -3.93 5.84 3.22
CA VAL A 24 -2.70 5.05 2.98
C VAL A 24 -1.48 5.72 3.60
N ARG A 25 -1.32 7.04 3.42
CA ARG A 25 -0.25 7.83 4.06
C ARG A 25 -0.34 7.78 5.58
N GLY A 26 -1.55 7.88 6.13
CA GLY A 26 -1.80 7.79 7.55
C GLY A 26 -1.41 6.42 8.12
N GLN A 27 -1.73 5.33 7.43
CA GLN A 27 -1.30 3.99 7.83
C GLN A 27 0.21 3.84 7.82
N ARG A 28 0.88 4.31 6.74
CA ARG A 28 2.34 4.29 6.66
C ARG A 28 2.99 5.09 7.80
N HIS A 29 2.44 6.27 8.12
CA HIS A 29 2.91 7.08 9.25
C HIS A 29 2.72 6.38 10.59
N LYS A 30 1.55 5.77 10.83
CA LYS A 30 1.28 5.01 12.06
C LYS A 30 2.25 3.84 12.20
N ARG A 31 2.48 3.08 11.12
CA ARG A 31 3.44 1.96 11.11
C ARG A 31 4.85 2.42 11.46
N SER A 32 5.35 3.50 10.85
CA SER A 32 6.70 4.00 11.16
C SER A 32 6.86 4.53 12.60
N LYS A 33 5.75 4.71 13.31
CA LYS A 33 5.71 5.10 14.73
C LYS A 33 5.37 3.93 15.67
N GLY A 34 5.24 2.70 15.15
CA GLY A 34 4.81 1.55 15.94
C GLY A 34 3.39 1.67 16.50
N MET A 35 2.57 2.57 15.93
CA MET A 35 1.18 2.76 16.33
C MET A 35 0.28 1.71 15.67
N PRO A 36 -0.92 1.45 16.24
CA PRO A 36 -1.90 0.57 15.60
C PRO A 36 -2.21 0.99 14.16
N HIS A 37 -2.05 0.07 13.23
CA HIS A 37 -2.26 0.27 11.80
C HIS A 37 -2.89 -0.99 11.18
N ILE A 38 -3.57 -0.79 10.06
CA ILE A 38 -4.27 -1.85 9.31
C ILE A 38 -3.46 -2.26 8.09
N LEU A 39 -2.87 -1.30 7.37
CA LEU A 39 -2.04 -1.60 6.20
C LEU A 39 -0.63 -2.04 6.64
N ASP A 40 -0.46 -3.34 6.79
CA ASP A 40 0.79 -3.98 7.21
C ASP A 40 1.63 -4.48 6.02
N VAL A 41 1.89 -3.57 5.06
CA VAL A 41 2.75 -3.86 3.91
C VAL A 41 3.80 -2.77 3.78
N ASP A 42 5.08 -3.15 3.80
CA ASP A 42 6.17 -2.19 3.77
C ASP A 42 6.30 -1.44 2.44
N ALA A 43 6.61 -0.13 2.54
CA ALA A 43 6.87 0.68 1.37
C ALA A 43 8.37 0.59 1.05
N ARG A 44 8.69 0.25 -0.19
CA ARG A 44 10.02 0.40 -0.78
C ARG A 44 10.18 1.82 -1.29
N TYR A 45 11.25 2.48 -0.92
CA TYR A 45 11.49 3.87 -1.28
C TYR A 45 12.37 3.94 -2.53
N ILE A 46 11.85 4.55 -3.60
CA ILE A 46 12.65 4.96 -4.76
C ILE A 46 12.88 6.47 -4.62
N GLY A 47 14.05 6.84 -4.08
CA GLY A 47 14.29 8.18 -3.57
C GLY A 47 13.34 8.50 -2.40
N SER A 48 12.62 9.62 -2.48
CA SER A 48 11.60 10.00 -1.48
C SER A 48 10.21 9.40 -1.75
N CYS A 49 10.05 8.70 -2.87
CA CYS A 49 8.75 8.21 -3.31
C CYS A 49 8.47 6.80 -2.74
N PRO A 50 7.39 6.62 -1.96
CA PRO A 50 6.98 5.29 -1.51
C PRO A 50 6.38 4.49 -2.67
N ARG A 51 6.77 3.22 -2.76
CA ARG A 51 6.31 2.24 -3.73
C ARG A 51 6.08 0.91 -3.01
N TYR A 52 5.00 0.23 -3.35
CA TYR A 52 4.62 -1.02 -2.70
C TYR A 52 4.65 -2.14 -3.73
N VAL A 53 5.18 -3.30 -3.39
CA VAL A 53 5.19 -4.41 -4.34
C VAL A 53 3.77 -4.85 -4.62
N ARG A 54 3.43 -5.01 -5.90
CA ARG A 54 2.11 -5.48 -6.32
C ARG A 54 1.71 -6.76 -5.58
N ALA A 55 2.57 -7.77 -5.62
CA ALA A 55 2.30 -9.07 -5.01
C ALA A 55 2.02 -9.00 -3.50
N GLU A 56 2.74 -8.15 -2.75
CA GLU A 56 2.55 -8.00 -1.31
C GLU A 56 1.20 -7.31 -0.99
N ILE A 57 0.83 -6.29 -1.77
CA ILE A 57 -0.46 -5.62 -1.64
C ILE A 57 -1.61 -6.56 -2.04
N ASP A 58 -1.46 -7.33 -3.10
CA ASP A 58 -2.49 -8.26 -3.54
C ASP A 58 -2.71 -9.37 -2.50
N ALA A 59 -1.64 -9.89 -1.89
CA ALA A 59 -1.72 -10.83 -0.78
C ALA A 59 -2.43 -10.23 0.45
N PHE A 60 -2.11 -8.97 0.79
CA PHE A 60 -2.79 -8.25 1.87
C PHE A 60 -4.29 -8.07 1.61
N VAL A 61 -4.66 -7.65 0.39
CA VAL A 61 -6.07 -7.46 0.01
C VAL A 61 -6.83 -8.79 0.05
N ALA A 62 -6.22 -9.88 -0.39
CA ALA A 62 -6.81 -11.21 -0.30
C ALA A 62 -7.04 -11.64 1.16
N ALA A 63 -6.09 -11.33 2.06
CA ALA A 63 -6.17 -11.69 3.48
C ALA A 63 -7.28 -10.95 4.24
N ILE A 64 -7.64 -9.72 3.84
CA ILE A 64 -8.74 -8.95 4.46
C ILE A 64 -10.11 -9.24 3.84
N ALA A 65 -10.15 -9.86 2.66
CA ALA A 65 -11.38 -10.20 1.95
C ALA A 65 -11.92 -11.60 2.30
N GLY A 66 -11.09 -12.45 2.90
CA GLY A 66 -11.46 -13.75 3.49
C GLY A 66 -11.81 -13.65 4.96
#